data_AF-A0A1V4HL00-F1
#
_entry.id   AF-A0A1V4HL00-F1
#
_cell.length_a   1.000
_cell.length_b   1.000
_cell.length_c   1.000
_cell.angle_alpha   90.00
_cell.angle_beta   90.00
_cell.angle_gamma   90.00
#
_symmetry.space_group_name_H-M   'P 1'
#
loop_
_entity.id
_entity.type
_entity.pdbx_description
1 polymer ?
#
loop_
_entity_poly.entity_id
_entity_poly.type
_entity_poly.pdbx_seq_one_letter_code
_entity_poly.pdbx_strand_id
1 'polypeptide(L)' 'MEQDHRFIKKITKPNLGFKSFLTADQTLKGIEALHMIRKGQAENNSSVLFDVEWLNKIFDLVA' A
#
# COMPACT_ATOMS: atom_id res chain seq x y z
N MET A 1 -13.52 7.85 9.78
CA MET A 1 -12.36 8.77 9.96
C MET A 1 -11.32 8.18 10.91
N GLU A 2 -11.67 7.88 12.17
CA GLU A 2 -10.72 7.32 13.16
C GLU A 2 -10.15 5.93 12.78
N GLN A 3 -10.92 5.13 12.03
CA GLN A 3 -10.60 3.73 11.76
C GLN A 3 -9.45 3.53 10.76
N ASP A 4 -9.40 4.32 9.68
CA ASP A 4 -8.32 4.23 8.70
C ASP A 4 -6.99 4.69 9.31
N HIS A 5 -7.02 5.77 10.11
CA HIS A 5 -5.85 6.22 10.86
C HIS A 5 -5.38 5.20 11.90
N ARG A 6 -6.29 4.45 12.56
CA ARG A 6 -5.93 3.40 13.53
C ARG A 6 -5.18 2.25 12.87
N PHE A 7 -5.56 1.85 11.65
CA PHE A 7 -4.88 0.79 10.91
C PHE A 7 -3.45 1.21 10.54
N ILE A 8 -3.29 2.41 9.97
CA ILE A 8 -1.98 2.96 9.62
C ILE A 8 -1.10 3.06 10.87
N LYS A 9 -1.62 3.62 11.97
CA LYS A 9 -0.90 3.71 13.25
C LYS A 9 -0.50 2.35 13.82
N LYS A 10 -1.33 1.31 13.68
CA LYS A 10 -1.00 -0.04 14.16
C LYS A 10 0.19 -0.63 13.41
N ILE A 11 0.33 -0.33 12.12
CA ILE A 11 1.40 -0.86 11.27
C ILE A 11 2.68 0.00 11.40
N THR A 12 2.55 1.31 11.55
CA THR A 12 3.71 2.19 11.70
C THR A 12 4.31 2.17 13.11
N LYS A 13 3.51 1.96 14.16
CA LYS A 13 3.96 1.98 15.57
C LYS A 13 5.05 0.92 15.92
N PRO A 14 5.04 -0.32 15.41
CA PRO A 14 6.12 -1.28 15.65
C PRO A 14 7.37 -1.07 14.77
N ASN A 15 7.33 -0.20 13.76
CA ASN A 15 8.51 0.10 12.94
C ASN A 15 9.46 1.02 13.73
N LEU A 16 10.62 0.49 14.14
CA LEU A 16 11.66 1.20 14.93
C LEU A 16 12.42 2.29 14.15
N GLY A 17 11.83 2.82 13.07
CA GLY A 17 12.39 3.84 12.20
C GLY A 17 12.75 3.31 10.81
N PHE A 18 12.29 4.01 9.78
CA PHE A 18 12.78 3.82 8.41
C PHE A 18 14.12 4.56 8.28
N LYS A 19 15.11 3.95 7.61
CA LYS A 19 16.42 4.58 7.38
C LYS A 19 16.35 5.82 6.47
N SER A 20 15.25 5.99 5.74
CA SER A 20 14.98 7.16 4.90
C SER A 20 13.48 7.40 4.75
N PHE A 21 13.09 8.64 4.43
CA PHE A 21 11.70 8.99 4.09
C PHE A 21 11.20 8.26 2.84
N LEU A 22 12.07 8.01 1.86
CA LEU A 22 11.73 7.25 0.66
C LEU A 22 11.30 5.83 1.01
N THR A 23 12.06 5.16 1.89
CA THR A 23 11.73 3.81 2.36
C THR A 23 10.42 3.80 3.17
N ALA A 24 10.18 4.84 3.98
CA ALA A 24 8.94 5.00 4.72
C ALA A 24 7.74 5.13 3.77
N ASP A 25 7.85 6.01 2.77
CA ASP A 25 6.81 6.28 1.77
C ASP A 25 6.47 5.02 0.96
N GLN A 26 7.49 4.33 0.42
CA GLN A 26 7.28 3.09 -0.32
C GLN A 26 6.63 1.99 0.55
N THR A 27 7.05 1.87 1.81
CA THR A 27 6.46 0.87 2.71
C THR A 27 4.99 1.17 2.99
N LEU A 28 4.66 2.45 3.27
CA LEU A 28 3.30 2.89 3.51
C LEU A 28 2.41 2.68 2.28
N LYS A 29 2.89 3.07 1.08
CA LYS A 29 2.21 2.82 -0.19
C LYS A 29 1.91 1.34 -0.41
N GLY A 30 2.85 0.45 -0.11
CA GLY A 30 2.63 -1.00 -0.21
C GLY A 30 1.59 -1.55 0.76
N ILE A 31 1.58 -1.06 2.00
CA ILE A 31 0.58 -1.42 3.01
C ILE A 31 -0.82 -0.99 2.55
N GLU A 32 -0.95 0.23 2.04
CA GLU A 32 -2.22 0.75 1.52
C GLU A 32 -2.66 -0.03 0.28
N ALA A 33 -1.72 -0.33 -0.62
CA ALA A 33 -2.00 -1.06 -1.84
C ALA A 33 -2.54 -2.48 -1.55
N LEU A 34 -1.86 -3.22 -0.68
CA LEU A 34 -2.31 -4.55 -0.26
C LEU A 34 -3.67 -4.51 0.44
N HIS A 35 -3.94 -3.45 1.21
CA HIS A 35 -5.23 -3.29 1.90
C HIS A 35 -6.37 -3.00 0.93
N MET A 36 -6.13 -2.21 -0.12
CA MET A 36 -7.09 -1.95 -1.19
C MET A 36 -7.37 -3.21 -2.03
N ILE A 37 -6.35 -4.01 -2.38
CA ILE A 37 -6.53 -5.33 -3.02
C ILE A 37 -7.38 -6.24 -2.13
N ARG A 38 -7.04 -6.34 -0.84
CA ARG A 38 -7.78 -7.18 0.12
C ARG A 38 -9.24 -6.74 0.32
N LYS A 39 -9.56 -5.46 0.11
CA LYS A 39 -10.92 -4.93 0.13
C LYS A 39 -11.66 -5.05 -1.21
N GLY A 40 -10.99 -5.50 -2.27
CA GLY A 40 -11.57 -5.55 -3.62
C GLY A 40 -11.72 -4.16 -4.26
N GLN A 41 -10.94 -3.18 -3.81
CA GLN A 41 -11.02 -1.78 -4.24
C GLN A 41 -10.05 -1.42 -5.38
N ALA A 42 -9.07 -2.29 -5.68
CA ALA A 42 -8.34 -2.18 -6.94
C ALA A 42 -9.36 -2.42 -8.07
N GLU A 43 -9.56 -1.45 -8.95
CA GLU A 43 -10.55 -1.53 -10.03
C GLU A 43 -10.31 -2.80 -10.86
N ASN A 44 -11.33 -3.65 -11.01
CA ASN A 44 -11.28 -4.92 -11.76
C ASN A 44 -10.29 -6.00 -11.22
N ASN A 45 -10.49 -6.46 -9.98
CA ASN A 45 -9.84 -7.68 -9.42
C ASN A 45 -10.28 -9.00 -10.10
N SER A 46 -10.52 -9.04 -11.41
CA SER A 46 -10.86 -10.27 -12.12
C SER A 46 -9.62 -11.15 -12.39
N SER A 47 -8.41 -10.60 -12.25
CA SER A 47 -7.15 -11.31 -12.53
C SER A 47 -5.97 -10.75 -11.72
N VAL A 48 -5.06 -11.64 -11.33
CA VAL A 48 -3.77 -11.33 -10.68
C VAL A 48 -2.92 -10.36 -11.51
N LEU A 49 -3.09 -10.35 -12.85
CA LEU A 49 -2.37 -9.42 -13.72
C LEU A 49 -2.79 -7.96 -13.47
N PHE A 50 -4.06 -7.70 -13.18
CA PHE A 50 -4.53 -6.35 -12.86
C PHE A 50 -3.98 -5.86 -11.53
N ASP A 51 -3.88 -6.75 -10.52
CA ASP A 51 -3.26 -6.41 -9.24
C ASP A 51 -1.79 -6.00 -9.43
N VAL A 52 -1.06 -6.73 -10.29
CA VAL A 52 0.35 -6.44 -10.61
C VAL A 52 0.48 -5.12 -11.39
N GLU A 53 -0.33 -4.90 -12.42
CA GLU A 53 -0.33 -3.66 -13.20
C GLU A 53 -0.68 -2.44 -12.33
N TRP A 54 -1.67 -2.60 -11.46
CA TRP A 54 -2.09 -1.56 -10.54
C TRP A 54 -1.04 -1.26 -9.46
N LEU A 55 -0.35 -2.28 -8.92
CA LEU A 55 0.80 -2.09 -8.05
C LEU A 55 1.93 -1.33 -8.76
N ASN A 56 2.25 -1.71 -10.00
CA ASN A 56 3.28 -1.03 -10.78
C ASN A 56 2.97 0.47 -10.98
N LYS A 57 1.69 0.82 -11.12
CA LYS A 57 1.22 2.22 -11.19
C LYS A 57 1.32 2.96 -9.85
N ILE A 58 1.06 2.31 -8.71
CA ILE A 58 1.19 2.95 -7.38
C ILE A 58 2.65 3.21 -7.02
N PHE A 59 3.54 2.31 -7.44
CA PHE A 59 4.96 2.38 -7.15
C PHE A 59 5.77 3.08 -8.24
N ASP A 60 5.12 3.61 -9.29
CA ASP A 60 5.75 4.23 -10.46
C ASP A 60 6.90 3.38 -11.05
N LEU A 61 6.73 2.04 -11.05
CA LEU A 61 7.78 1.10 -11.48
C LEU A 61 7.84 0.94 -13.01
N VAL A 62 6.78 1.32 -13.70
CA VAL A 62 6.65 1.25 -15.16
C VAL A 62 6.04 2.57 -15.63
N ALA A 63 6.72 3.26 -16.56
CA ALA A 63 6.29 4.52 -17.17
C ALA A 63 5.49 4.27 -18.46
#